data_AF-A0A928E480-F1
#
_entry.id   AF-A0A928E480-F1
#
_cell.length_a   1.000
_cell.length_b   1.000
_cell.length_c   1.000
_cell.angle_alpha   90.00
_cell.angle_beta   90.00
_cell.angle_gamma   90.00
#
_symmetry.space_group_name_H-M   'P 1'
#
loop_
_entity.id
_entity.type
_entity.pdbx_description
1 polymer ?
#
loop_
_entity_poly.entity_id
_entity_poly.type
_entity_poly.pdbx_seq_one_letter_code
_entity_poly.pdbx_strand_id
1 'polypeptide(L)'
;MNDLEKQIIYSAVLRLANEDEILSPAERRDVISELCRGLCDMSLDEIINKTQNNRKLRLKRGDTATNDAYTGLAGEITMDTDTGIIRVHDGETVGGVAMARTMDIIGDWVVESQLPTAENNYTWYRKYKSGWVEMGGKSNTQEINFPIFFSNTNYYINATSQMINQSVGNISVCYDKKEMNSVVIQVRWNGGAQDNAERLWYACGY
;
A
#
# COMPACT_ATOMS: atom_id res chain seq x y z
N MET A 1 -18.84 33.12 -39.62
CA MET A 1 -18.72 32.10 -40.68
C MET A 1 -20.06 31.41 -40.84
N ASN A 2 -20.72 31.62 -41.97
CA ASN A 2 -21.99 30.97 -42.30
C ASN A 2 -21.78 29.48 -42.64
N ASP A 3 -22.86 28.69 -42.67
CA ASP A 3 -22.74 27.24 -42.85
C ASP A 3 -22.27 26.85 -44.27
N LEU A 4 -22.44 27.74 -45.24
CA LEU A 4 -21.94 27.56 -46.60
C LEU A 4 -20.41 27.70 -46.65
N GLU A 5 -19.84 28.68 -45.93
CA GLU A 5 -18.40 28.87 -45.78
C GLU A 5 -17.76 27.66 -45.09
N LYS A 6 -18.41 27.11 -44.05
CA LYS A 6 -17.95 25.89 -43.37
C LYS A 6 -17.91 24.68 -44.32
N GLN A 7 -18.94 24.49 -45.16
CA GLN A 7 -19.00 23.40 -46.12
C GLN A 7 -17.92 23.51 -47.21
N ILE A 8 -17.68 24.73 -47.72
CA ILE A 8 -16.61 24.99 -48.70
C ILE A 8 -15.25 24.63 -48.11
N ILE A 9 -15.00 25.04 -46.85
CA ILE A 9 -13.75 24.75 -46.13
C ILE A 9 -13.60 23.26 -45.86
N TYR A 10 -14.65 22.57 -45.40
CA TYR A 10 -14.62 21.12 -45.18
C TYR A 10 -14.31 20.35 -46.46
N SER A 11 -14.87 20.79 -47.60
CA SER A 11 -14.62 20.18 -48.90
C SER A 11 -13.19 20.40 -49.40
N ALA A 12 -12.59 21.56 -49.11
CA ALA A 12 -11.20 21.87 -49.46
C ALA A 12 -10.21 21.09 -48.58
N VAL A 13 -10.49 20.95 -47.29
CA VAL A 13 -9.70 20.14 -46.35
C VAL A 13 -9.78 18.66 -46.69
N LEU A 14 -10.97 18.13 -47.05
CA LEU A 14 -11.10 16.74 -47.50
C LEU A 14 -10.30 16.47 -48.79
N ARG A 15 -10.27 17.43 -49.72
CA ARG A 15 -9.50 17.31 -50.98
C ARG A 15 -7.99 17.34 -50.77
N LEU A 16 -7.50 18.07 -49.76
CA LEU A 16 -6.08 18.12 -49.40
C LEU A 16 -5.62 16.95 -48.52
N ALA A 17 -6.56 16.27 -47.85
CA ALA A 17 -6.29 15.10 -47.01
C ALA A 17 -6.30 13.77 -47.79
N ASN A 18 -6.95 13.72 -48.95
CA ASN A 18 -6.93 12.54 -49.83
C ASN A 18 -5.59 12.43 -50.58
N GLU A 19 -5.07 11.22 -50.66
CA GLU A 19 -3.65 10.86 -50.90
C GLU A 19 -3.12 11.03 -52.33
N ASP A 20 -3.80 11.79 -53.20
CA ASP A 20 -3.30 12.09 -54.55
C ASP A 20 -2.44 13.37 -54.51
N GLU A 21 -1.14 13.18 -54.24
CA GLU A 21 0.06 13.95 -54.65
C GLU A 21 -0.09 15.47 -54.88
N ILE A 22 0.54 16.36 -54.09
CA ILE A 22 1.71 17.19 -54.55
C ILE A 22 2.48 17.85 -53.36
N LEU A 23 1.92 17.87 -52.14
CA LEU A 23 2.50 18.64 -51.01
C LEU A 23 3.22 17.74 -50.01
N SER A 24 4.45 18.12 -49.64
CA SER A 24 5.22 17.49 -48.57
C SER A 24 4.57 17.73 -47.18
N PRO A 25 4.89 16.91 -46.15
CA PRO A 25 4.32 17.09 -44.82
C PRO A 25 4.57 18.47 -44.18
N ALA A 26 5.63 19.19 -44.61
CA ALA A 26 5.90 20.56 -44.17
C ALA A 26 4.96 21.55 -44.86
N GLU A 27 4.78 21.45 -46.17
CA GLU A 27 3.91 22.34 -46.95
C GLU A 27 2.43 22.15 -46.61
N ARG A 28 2.01 20.91 -46.30
CA ARG A 28 0.66 20.64 -45.76
C ARG A 28 0.44 21.35 -44.42
N ARG A 29 1.45 21.37 -43.55
CA ARG A 29 1.38 22.08 -42.26
C ARG A 29 1.31 23.58 -42.45
N ASP A 30 2.05 24.14 -43.40
CA ASP A 30 2.02 25.58 -43.68
C ASP A 30 0.67 26.03 -44.24
N VAL A 31 0.07 25.27 -45.17
CA VAL A 31 -1.26 25.58 -45.72
C VAL A 31 -2.35 25.48 -44.65
N ILE A 32 -2.27 24.47 -43.77
CA ILE A 32 -3.18 24.33 -42.62
C ILE A 32 -2.96 25.49 -41.63
N SER A 33 -1.72 25.91 -41.39
CA SER A 33 -1.37 27.05 -40.53
C SER A 33 -1.96 28.37 -41.06
N GLU A 34 -1.91 28.59 -42.37
CA GLU A 34 -2.44 29.78 -43.04
C GLU A 34 -3.97 29.80 -43.05
N LEU A 35 -4.62 28.66 -43.27
CA LEU A 35 -6.07 28.49 -43.10
C LEU A 35 -6.54 28.71 -41.65
N CYS A 36 -5.80 28.17 -40.67
CA CYS A 36 -6.11 28.36 -39.26
C CYS A 36 -5.93 29.82 -38.81
N ARG A 37 -4.88 30.52 -39.30
CA ARG A 37 -4.66 31.96 -39.03
C ARG A 37 -5.75 32.86 -39.61
N GLY A 38 -6.37 32.47 -40.73
CA GLY A 38 -7.47 33.23 -41.33
C GLY A 38 -8.82 33.05 -40.63
N LEU A 39 -8.97 32.03 -39.77
CA LEU A 39 -10.26 31.57 -39.25
C LEU A 39 -10.32 31.51 -37.71
N CYS A 40 -9.19 31.60 -37.02
CA CYS A 40 -9.10 31.46 -35.58
C CYS A 40 -8.00 32.37 -35.01
N ASP A 41 -8.28 33.10 -33.94
CA ASP A 41 -7.30 33.94 -33.22
C ASP A 41 -6.25 33.11 -32.44
N MET A 42 -6.22 31.79 -32.62
CA MET A 42 -5.29 30.88 -31.96
C MET A 42 -4.22 30.41 -32.93
N SER A 43 -2.96 30.42 -32.47
CA SER A 43 -1.82 29.89 -33.21
C SER A 43 -1.92 28.36 -33.39
N LEU A 44 -1.27 27.85 -34.44
CA LEU A 44 -1.17 26.40 -34.68
C LEU A 44 -0.56 25.67 -33.46
N ASP A 45 0.38 26.30 -32.78
CA ASP A 45 1.01 25.77 -31.56
C ASP A 45 0.02 25.67 -30.39
N GLU A 46 -0.91 26.63 -30.24
CA GLU A 46 -1.98 26.55 -29.23
C GLU A 46 -2.99 25.44 -29.53
N ILE A 47 -3.31 25.23 -30.81
CA ILE A 47 -4.20 24.16 -31.25
C ILE A 47 -3.54 22.79 -31.00
N ILE A 48 -2.27 22.65 -31.36
CA ILE A 48 -1.49 21.43 -31.12
C ILE A 48 -1.37 21.18 -29.61
N ASN A 49 -1.05 22.19 -28.80
CA ASN A 49 -0.95 22.04 -27.35
C ASN A 49 -2.29 21.70 -26.67
N LYS A 50 -3.42 22.22 -27.17
CA LYS A 50 -4.76 21.83 -26.69
C LYS A 50 -5.14 20.41 -27.12
N THR A 51 -4.67 19.95 -28.27
CA THR A 51 -4.99 18.62 -28.82
C THR A 51 -4.09 17.52 -28.24
N GLN A 52 -2.80 17.79 -28.02
CA GLN A 52 -1.83 16.83 -27.47
C GLN A 52 -2.01 16.60 -25.96
N ASN A 53 -2.46 17.60 -25.20
CA ASN A 53 -2.71 17.44 -23.76
C ASN A 53 -3.97 16.63 -23.40
N ASN A 54 -4.74 16.16 -24.39
CA ASN A 54 -5.99 15.43 -24.16
C ASN A 54 -5.91 13.90 -24.38
N ARG A 55 -4.75 13.35 -24.76
CA ARG A 55 -4.55 11.90 -24.83
C ARG A 55 -3.89 11.37 -23.57
N LYS A 56 -4.65 11.33 -22.47
CA LYS A 56 -4.25 10.55 -21.29
C LYS A 56 -4.40 9.07 -21.64
N LEU A 57 -3.32 8.29 -21.59
CA LEU A 57 -3.42 6.83 -21.66
C LEU A 57 -4.27 6.35 -20.47
N ARG A 58 -5.42 5.77 -20.77
CA ARG A 58 -6.28 5.13 -19.78
C ARG A 58 -6.40 3.66 -20.15
N LEU A 59 -6.07 2.79 -19.22
CA LEU A 59 -6.30 1.36 -19.37
C LEU A 59 -7.81 1.10 -19.38
N LYS A 60 -8.20 0.01 -20.05
CA LYS A 60 -9.53 -0.56 -19.88
C LYS A 60 -9.69 -0.98 -18.41
N ARG A 61 -10.84 -0.66 -17.83
CA ARG A 61 -11.06 -0.74 -16.38
C ARG A 61 -12.47 -1.25 -16.07
N GLY A 62 -12.59 -2.02 -15.01
CA GLY A 62 -13.85 -2.60 -14.51
C GLY A 62 -13.67 -3.10 -13.08
N ASP A 63 -14.78 -3.45 -12.43
CA ASP A 63 -14.76 -4.13 -11.13
C ASP A 63 -14.20 -5.57 -11.25
N THR A 64 -14.04 -6.25 -10.11
CA THR A 64 -13.45 -7.60 -10.06
C THR A 64 -14.27 -8.57 -10.91
N ALA A 65 -15.59 -8.57 -10.76
CA ALA A 65 -16.49 -9.47 -11.48
C ALA A 65 -16.47 -9.25 -12.99
N THR A 66 -16.42 -7.99 -13.44
CA THR A 66 -16.31 -7.63 -14.86
C THR A 66 -14.98 -8.09 -15.43
N ASN A 67 -13.87 -7.92 -14.70
CA ASN A 67 -12.57 -8.41 -15.15
C ASN A 67 -12.52 -9.93 -15.19
N ASP A 68 -13.06 -10.63 -14.17
CA ASP A 68 -13.08 -12.10 -14.08
C ASP A 68 -13.87 -12.76 -15.22
N ALA A 69 -14.84 -12.06 -15.81
CA ALA A 69 -15.60 -12.52 -16.97
C ALA A 69 -15.01 -12.09 -18.32
N TYR A 70 -13.97 -11.23 -18.32
CA TYR A 70 -13.40 -10.65 -19.54
C TYR A 70 -12.20 -11.47 -20.04
N THR A 71 -12.18 -11.77 -21.34
CA THR A 71 -10.99 -12.31 -22.03
C THR A 71 -10.40 -11.20 -22.90
N GLY A 72 -9.25 -10.66 -22.52
CA GLY A 72 -8.55 -9.65 -23.29
C GLY A 72 -7.72 -10.26 -24.42
N LEU A 73 -7.30 -9.41 -25.36
CA LEU A 73 -6.36 -9.81 -26.42
C LEU A 73 -4.99 -10.15 -25.83
N ALA A 74 -4.19 -10.93 -26.56
CA ALA A 74 -2.80 -11.20 -26.20
C ALA A 74 -2.01 -9.89 -26.02
N GLY A 75 -1.44 -9.69 -24.83
CA GLY A 75 -0.71 -8.47 -24.45
C GLY A 75 -1.60 -7.30 -24.02
N GLU A 76 -2.93 -7.47 -23.97
CA GLU A 76 -3.82 -6.46 -23.39
C GLU A 76 -3.60 -6.35 -21.88
N ILE A 77 -3.70 -5.11 -21.37
CA ILE A 77 -3.61 -4.80 -19.95
C ILE A 77 -4.92 -4.16 -19.50
N THR A 78 -5.57 -4.75 -18.50
CA THR A 78 -6.76 -4.18 -17.85
C THR A 78 -6.47 -3.80 -16.40
N MET A 79 -7.28 -2.90 -15.85
CA MET A 79 -7.23 -2.49 -14.44
C MET A 79 -8.49 -2.92 -13.70
N ASP A 80 -8.30 -3.67 -12.63
CA ASP A 80 -9.31 -4.02 -11.65
C ASP A 80 -9.48 -2.87 -10.65
N THR A 81 -10.66 -2.27 -10.62
CA THR A 81 -10.91 -1.06 -9.82
C THR A 81 -11.23 -1.33 -8.36
N ASP A 82 -11.59 -2.55 -7.99
CA ASP A 82 -11.88 -2.89 -6.59
C ASP A 82 -10.58 -3.21 -5.85
N THR A 83 -9.71 -3.98 -6.50
CA THR A 83 -8.44 -4.43 -5.91
C THR A 83 -7.27 -3.49 -6.22
N GLY A 84 -7.43 -2.63 -7.23
CA GLY A 84 -6.36 -1.78 -7.75
C GLY A 84 -5.27 -2.56 -8.48
N ILE A 85 -5.57 -3.78 -8.94
CA ILE A 85 -4.60 -4.69 -9.55
C ILE A 85 -4.64 -4.57 -11.08
N ILE A 86 -3.47 -4.71 -11.70
CA ILE A 86 -3.33 -4.81 -13.14
C ILE A 86 -3.41 -6.28 -13.56
N ARG A 87 -4.12 -6.56 -14.65
CA ARG A 87 -4.24 -7.90 -15.24
C ARG A 87 -3.65 -7.91 -16.64
N VAL A 88 -2.91 -8.96 -16.97
CA VAL A 88 -2.31 -9.19 -18.30
C VAL A 88 -3.07 -10.32 -18.98
N HIS A 89 -3.43 -10.14 -20.25
CA HIS A 89 -4.22 -11.09 -21.02
C HIS A 89 -3.38 -11.78 -22.10
N ASP A 90 -3.71 -13.04 -22.38
CA ASP A 90 -3.05 -13.91 -23.37
C ASP A 90 -3.93 -14.20 -24.60
N GLY A 91 -5.19 -13.72 -24.62
CA GLY A 91 -6.15 -14.02 -25.69
C GLY A 91 -7.07 -15.21 -25.42
N GLU A 92 -6.83 -16.00 -24.37
CA GLU A 92 -7.50 -17.28 -24.13
C GLU A 92 -8.03 -17.42 -22.70
N THR A 93 -7.28 -16.93 -21.71
CA THR A 93 -7.60 -17.07 -20.29
C THR A 93 -8.63 -16.02 -19.88
N VAL A 94 -9.84 -16.46 -19.56
CA VAL A 94 -10.88 -15.60 -18.96
C VAL A 94 -10.38 -15.05 -17.63
N GLY A 95 -10.49 -13.74 -17.41
CA GLY A 95 -9.98 -13.07 -16.23
C GLY A 95 -8.53 -12.57 -16.36
N GLY A 96 -7.77 -13.09 -17.32
CA GLY A 96 -6.34 -12.85 -17.45
C GLY A 96 -5.52 -13.28 -16.23
N VAL A 97 -4.26 -12.86 -16.19
CA VAL A 97 -3.35 -13.09 -15.06
C VAL A 97 -3.21 -11.82 -14.23
N ALA A 98 -3.61 -11.88 -12.96
CA ALA A 98 -3.46 -10.78 -12.01
C ALA A 98 -2.00 -10.63 -11.55
N MET A 99 -1.48 -9.40 -11.58
CA MET A 99 -0.13 -9.09 -11.11
C MET A 99 -0.10 -8.91 -9.59
N ALA A 100 0.93 -9.46 -8.94
CA ALA A 100 1.16 -9.24 -7.51
C ALA A 100 1.50 -7.77 -7.23
N ARG A 101 0.92 -7.20 -6.16
CA ARG A 101 1.34 -5.91 -5.62
C ARG A 101 2.54 -6.12 -4.70
N THR A 102 3.26 -5.05 -4.43
CA THR A 102 4.36 -5.09 -3.44
C THR A 102 3.89 -5.61 -2.09
N MET A 103 2.67 -5.26 -1.67
CA MET A 103 2.05 -5.78 -0.45
C MET A 103 1.73 -7.27 -0.48
N ASP A 104 1.58 -7.88 -1.66
CA ASP A 104 1.34 -9.34 -1.73
C ASP A 104 2.67 -10.11 -1.59
N ILE A 105 3.83 -9.43 -1.73
CA ILE A 105 5.18 -9.99 -1.66
C ILE A 105 5.85 -9.67 -0.31
N ILE A 106 5.62 -8.47 0.23
CA ILE A 106 6.03 -8.14 1.59
C ILE A 106 5.15 -8.99 2.50
N GLY A 107 5.73 -9.96 3.20
CA GLY A 107 5.03 -10.83 4.13
C GLY A 107 4.42 -10.05 5.30
N ASP A 108 4.34 -10.66 6.47
CA ASP A 108 3.69 -9.98 7.60
C ASP A 108 4.45 -8.69 8.00
N TRP A 109 3.80 -7.52 7.84
CA TRP A 109 4.38 -6.20 8.15
C TRP A 109 3.74 -5.57 9.38
N VAL A 110 4.49 -4.68 10.03
CA VAL A 110 4.01 -3.93 11.19
C VAL A 110 2.96 -2.91 10.74
N VAL A 111 1.75 -3.01 11.28
CA VAL A 111 0.63 -2.08 11.02
C VAL A 111 0.45 -1.05 12.13
N GLU A 112 0.97 -1.33 13.32
CA GLU A 112 0.87 -0.47 14.49
C GLU A 112 2.04 -0.74 15.44
N SER A 113 2.59 0.30 16.08
CA SER A 113 3.70 0.14 17.02
C SER A 113 3.76 1.25 18.05
N GLN A 114 4.33 0.94 19.21
CA GLN A 114 4.61 1.90 20.28
C GLN A 114 6.07 1.78 20.72
N LEU A 115 6.74 2.92 20.90
CA LEU A 115 8.08 3.02 21.47
C LEU A 115 8.02 3.14 23.00
N PRO A 116 9.03 2.64 23.74
CA PRO A 116 9.04 2.73 25.20
C PRO A 116 9.34 4.16 25.66
N THR A 117 8.47 4.72 26.51
CA THR A 117 8.60 6.05 27.10
C THR A 117 8.31 5.99 28.60
N ALA A 118 8.68 7.02 29.36
CA ALA A 118 8.34 7.07 30.79
C ALA A 118 6.82 7.05 31.03
N GLU A 119 6.03 7.67 30.15
CA GLU A 119 4.56 7.75 30.23
C GLU A 119 3.88 6.39 30.07
N ASN A 120 4.46 5.49 29.29
CA ASN A 120 3.93 4.15 29.06
C ASN A 120 4.64 3.06 29.88
N ASN A 121 5.32 3.45 30.95
CA ASN A 121 6.08 2.55 31.82
C ASN A 121 7.17 1.76 31.07
N TYR A 122 7.78 2.38 30.06
CA TYR A 122 8.81 1.78 29.21
C TYR A 122 8.35 0.48 28.52
N THR A 123 7.09 0.44 28.10
CA THR A 123 6.53 -0.66 27.32
C THR A 123 6.57 -0.36 25.82
N TRP A 124 6.87 -1.38 25.02
CA TRP A 124 6.88 -1.31 23.57
C TRP A 124 6.04 -2.43 22.99
N TYR A 125 5.48 -2.22 21.79
CA TYR A 125 4.87 -3.29 21.02
C TYR A 125 4.99 -3.05 19.52
N ARG A 126 4.84 -4.14 18.76
CA ARG A 126 4.60 -4.16 17.32
C ARG A 126 3.45 -5.11 17.04
N LYS A 127 2.46 -4.63 16.31
CA LYS A 127 1.35 -5.41 15.80
C LYS A 127 1.50 -5.56 14.31
N TYR A 128 1.39 -6.78 13.83
CA TYR A 128 1.57 -7.14 12.45
C TYR A 128 0.23 -7.34 11.75
N LYS A 129 0.23 -7.28 10.41
CA LYS A 129 -0.97 -7.38 9.59
C LYS A 129 -1.72 -8.70 9.80
N SER A 130 -1.00 -9.79 10.08
CA SER A 130 -1.56 -11.11 10.38
C SER A 130 -2.32 -11.17 11.72
N GLY A 131 -2.14 -10.17 12.57
CA GLY A 131 -2.58 -10.19 13.97
C GLY A 131 -1.50 -10.65 14.94
N TRP A 132 -0.33 -11.08 14.47
CA TRP A 132 0.81 -11.35 15.36
C TRP A 132 1.21 -10.08 16.11
N VAL A 133 1.51 -10.23 17.39
CA VAL A 133 1.93 -9.16 18.29
C VAL A 133 3.22 -9.58 18.97
N GLU A 134 4.15 -8.63 19.06
CA GLU A 134 5.31 -8.70 19.92
C GLU A 134 5.33 -7.50 20.84
N MET A 135 5.61 -7.71 22.11
CA MET A 135 5.62 -6.66 23.12
C MET A 135 6.64 -6.95 24.20
N GLY A 136 7.08 -5.91 24.87
CA GLY A 136 8.00 -6.04 25.99
C GLY A 136 8.16 -4.76 26.76
N GLY A 137 8.99 -4.81 27.78
CA GLY A 137 9.29 -3.64 28.60
C GLY A 137 9.96 -4.03 29.89
N LYS A 138 9.87 -3.13 30.87
CA LYS A 138 10.36 -3.37 32.22
C LYS A 138 9.24 -3.17 33.24
N SER A 139 9.25 -3.96 34.29
CA SER A 139 8.32 -3.79 35.42
C SER A 139 8.96 -4.24 36.73
N ASN A 140 8.67 -3.52 37.82
CA ASN A 140 9.01 -3.94 39.18
C ASN A 140 7.84 -4.68 39.88
N THR A 141 6.66 -4.75 39.25
CA THR A 141 5.49 -5.49 39.74
C THR A 141 5.51 -6.95 39.27
N GLN A 142 4.76 -7.82 39.96
CA GLN A 142 4.56 -9.21 39.52
C GLN A 142 3.53 -9.30 38.38
N GLU A 143 2.43 -8.57 38.50
CA GLU A 143 1.44 -8.45 37.42
C GLU A 143 1.91 -7.42 36.40
N ILE A 144 2.01 -7.86 35.16
CA ILE A 144 2.39 -7.05 34.01
C ILE A 144 1.15 -6.89 33.15
N ASN A 145 0.69 -5.65 33.01
CA ASN A 145 -0.40 -5.31 32.09
C ASN A 145 0.18 -5.03 30.71
N PHE A 146 -0.38 -5.66 29.69
CA PHE A 146 0.04 -5.48 28.31
C PHE A 146 -0.54 -4.20 27.72
N PRO A 147 0.24 -3.49 26.88
CA PRO A 147 -0.23 -2.26 26.22
C PRO A 147 -1.34 -2.53 25.20
N ILE A 148 -1.37 -3.74 24.63
CA ILE A 148 -2.41 -4.24 23.71
C ILE A 148 -2.70 -5.71 24.03
N PHE A 149 -3.86 -6.21 23.60
CA PHE A 149 -4.30 -7.55 23.96
C PHE A 149 -3.91 -8.57 22.89
N PHE A 150 -3.54 -9.77 23.32
CA PHE A 150 -3.51 -10.94 22.46
C PHE A 150 -4.94 -11.41 22.15
N SER A 151 -5.12 -12.11 21.03
CA SER A 151 -6.35 -12.77 20.64
C SER A 151 -6.71 -13.96 21.54
N ASN A 152 -5.71 -14.55 22.19
CA ASN A 152 -5.86 -15.68 23.11
C ASN A 152 -4.71 -15.75 24.12
N THR A 153 -4.76 -16.70 25.06
CA THR A 153 -3.76 -16.87 26.12
C THR A 153 -2.57 -17.77 25.72
N ASN A 154 -2.50 -18.26 24.49
CA ASN A 154 -1.44 -19.11 23.95
C ASN A 154 -0.29 -18.30 23.31
N TYR A 155 0.17 -17.26 24.01
CA TYR A 155 1.36 -16.50 23.63
C TYR A 155 2.63 -17.04 24.29
N TYR A 156 3.79 -16.79 23.71
CA TYR A 156 5.07 -17.00 24.37
C TYR A 156 5.36 -15.87 25.35
N ILE A 157 5.99 -16.18 26.50
CA ILE A 157 6.42 -15.21 27.50
C ILE A 157 7.82 -15.58 28.00
N ASN A 158 8.69 -14.59 28.07
CA ASN A 158 9.99 -14.68 28.73
C ASN A 158 10.18 -13.47 29.66
N ALA A 159 10.82 -13.70 30.80
CA ALA A 159 11.22 -12.63 31.68
C ALA A 159 12.55 -12.95 32.37
N THR A 160 13.35 -11.91 32.57
CA THR A 160 14.55 -11.95 33.40
C THR A 160 14.40 -10.92 34.52
N SER A 161 14.95 -11.21 35.70
CA SER A 161 14.88 -10.31 36.85
C SER A 161 16.27 -9.94 37.33
N GLN A 162 16.42 -8.69 37.78
CA GLN A 162 17.65 -8.18 38.34
C GLN A 162 17.84 -8.64 39.79
N MET A 163 18.99 -9.24 40.09
CA MET A 163 19.46 -9.42 41.47
C MET A 163 20.04 -8.10 41.99
N ILE A 164 19.47 -7.54 43.06
CA ILE A 164 19.96 -6.31 43.69
C ILE A 164 20.77 -6.65 44.95
N ASN A 165 20.38 -7.70 45.68
CA ASN A 165 21.09 -8.21 46.86
C ASN A 165 21.58 -9.63 46.59
N GLN A 166 22.89 -9.85 46.63
CA GLN A 166 23.49 -11.17 46.35
C GLN A 166 23.25 -12.21 47.47
N SER A 167 22.81 -11.76 48.64
CA SER A 167 22.59 -12.63 49.81
C SER A 167 21.24 -13.37 49.79
N VAL A 168 20.36 -13.10 48.83
CA VAL A 168 19.02 -13.73 48.75
C VAL A 168 19.01 -15.07 48.01
N GLY A 169 20.18 -15.56 47.61
CA GLY A 169 20.37 -16.85 46.95
C GLY A 169 19.99 -16.84 45.46
N ASN A 170 19.78 -18.03 44.90
CA ASN A 170 19.50 -18.21 43.48
C ASN A 170 18.12 -17.69 43.08
N ILE A 171 18.00 -17.25 41.83
CA ILE A 171 16.76 -16.74 41.23
C ILE A 171 16.09 -17.82 40.39
N SER A 172 14.77 -17.93 40.48
CA SER A 172 13.95 -18.66 39.52
C SER A 172 12.80 -17.79 39.04
N VAL A 173 12.58 -17.75 37.72
CA VAL A 173 11.50 -16.97 37.10
C VAL A 173 10.49 -17.93 36.49
N CYS A 174 9.22 -17.76 36.83
CA CYS A 174 8.10 -18.51 36.29
C CYS A 174 6.90 -17.58 36.07
N TYR A 175 5.87 -18.06 35.39
CA TYR A 175 4.58 -17.38 35.33
C TYR A 175 3.55 -18.17 36.12
N ASP A 176 2.62 -17.47 36.76
CA ASP A 176 1.53 -18.05 37.54
C ASP A 176 0.23 -18.08 36.75
N LYS A 177 -0.04 -16.99 36.02
CA LYS A 177 -1.28 -16.77 35.29
C LYS A 177 -1.03 -16.01 33.99
N LYS A 178 -1.72 -16.42 32.92
CA LYS A 178 -1.73 -15.75 31.62
C LYS A 178 -3.14 -15.35 31.24
N GLU A 179 -3.32 -14.08 30.97
CA GLU A 179 -4.53 -13.48 30.41
C GLU A 179 -4.19 -12.83 29.06
N MET A 180 -5.21 -12.49 28.27
CA MET A 180 -5.01 -11.82 26.97
C MET A 180 -4.39 -10.42 27.13
N ASN A 181 -4.61 -9.77 28.27
CA ASN A 181 -4.19 -8.40 28.56
C ASN A 181 -3.16 -8.30 29.69
N SER A 182 -2.80 -9.41 30.33
CA SER A 182 -1.82 -9.40 31.40
C SER A 182 -1.15 -10.75 31.61
N VAL A 183 -0.02 -10.74 32.31
CA VAL A 183 0.66 -11.94 32.82
C VAL A 183 1.17 -11.69 34.23
N VAL A 184 1.06 -12.70 35.10
CA VAL A 184 1.66 -12.66 36.42
C VAL A 184 2.99 -13.40 36.38
N ILE A 185 4.09 -12.65 36.47
CA ILE A 185 5.46 -13.17 36.57
C ILE A 185 5.84 -13.33 38.04
N GLN A 186 6.07 -14.56 38.45
CA GLN A 186 6.57 -14.90 39.77
C GLN A 186 8.09 -15.06 39.74
N VAL A 187 8.77 -14.30 40.60
CA VAL A 187 10.19 -14.46 40.88
C VAL A 187 10.34 -15.11 42.25
N ARG A 188 11.02 -16.25 42.31
CA ARG A 188 11.32 -16.98 43.53
C ARG A 188 12.78 -16.80 43.89
N TRP A 189 13.03 -16.51 45.16
CA TRP A 189 14.35 -16.31 45.75
C TRP A 189 14.64 -17.46 46.70
N ASN A 190 15.74 -18.18 46.47
CA ASN A 190 16.11 -19.35 47.26
C ASN A 190 17.09 -18.96 48.38
N GLY A 191 16.62 -18.16 49.36
CA GLY A 191 17.46 -17.72 50.48
C GLY A 191 17.00 -16.46 51.23
N GLY A 192 15.98 -15.75 50.72
CA GLY A 192 15.45 -14.55 51.36
C GLY A 192 14.35 -13.90 50.52
N ALA A 193 14.11 -12.61 50.74
CA ALA A 193 13.20 -11.80 49.91
C ALA A 193 13.93 -10.53 49.46
N GLN A 194 13.57 -10.05 48.28
CA GLN A 194 14.02 -8.77 47.76
C GLN A 194 12.83 -8.01 47.17
N ASP A 195 12.70 -6.75 47.57
CA ASP A 195 11.69 -5.83 47.05
C ASP A 195 12.23 -5.02 45.86
N ASN A 196 11.33 -4.50 45.03
CA ASN A 196 11.64 -3.61 43.91
C ASN A 196 12.59 -4.17 42.84
N ALA A 197 12.74 -5.49 42.74
CA ALA A 197 13.50 -6.11 41.65
C ALA A 197 12.85 -5.79 40.29
N GLU A 198 13.58 -5.09 39.41
CA GLU A 198 13.11 -4.85 38.04
C GLU A 198 13.16 -6.15 37.22
N ARG A 199 12.17 -6.32 36.34
CA ARG A 199 12.02 -7.44 35.44
C ARG A 199 11.94 -6.93 34.01
N LEU A 200 12.80 -7.44 33.14
CA LEU A 200 12.67 -7.26 31.71
C LEU A 200 11.80 -8.39 31.18
N TRP A 201 10.77 -8.07 30.41
CA TRP A 201 9.82 -9.05 29.91
C TRP A 201 9.61 -8.88 28.41
N TYR A 202 9.31 -9.99 27.75
CA TYR A 202 8.96 -10.06 26.34
C TYR A 202 7.87 -11.10 26.14
N ALA A 203 6.82 -10.73 25.43
CA ALA A 203 5.73 -11.62 25.04
C ALA A 203 5.45 -11.52 23.54
N CYS A 204 5.14 -12.64 22.90
CA CYS A 204 4.71 -12.65 21.50
C CYS A 204 3.69 -13.74 21.20
N GLY A 205 2.79 -13.50 20.26
CA GLY A 205 1.67 -14.38 19.95
C GLY A 205 0.58 -13.67 19.15
N TYR A 206 -0.53 -14.35 18.91
CA TYR A 206 -1.72 -13.78 18.27
C TYR A 206 -2.69 -13.22 19.29
#